data_AF-A0A0C9U806-F1
#
_entry.id   AF-A0A0C9U806-F1
#
_cell.length_a   1.000
_cell.length_b   1.000
_cell.length_c   1.000
_cell.angle_alpha   90.00
_cell.angle_beta   90.00
_cell.angle_gamma   90.00
#
_symmetry.space_group_name_H-M   'P 1'
#
loop_
_entity.id
_entity.type
_entity.pdbx_description
1 polymer ?
#
loop_
_entity_poly.entity_id
_entity_poly.type
_entity_poly.pdbx_seq_one_letter_code
_entity_poly.pdbx_strand_id
1 'polypeptide(L)'
;MRSGDGGLYAELLQNRAFQQVTPNTAAALNAWSAVNGASIAVISNTTPVSTALPNSLQVTIPTGVTGAVGVQNAGFSGINVNASWTYNASFFFKLPTGSTFKGSFTVALKSTSGQTFATATIPVTPVSAQPNVWTQVSVPLKPTASASGVNNVFTVTVDGASASGQTIFFSLFSLFPPTFKNRANGMRMDISETLLAMAPSFFRFPGGNNLGQTAAQRWIWNNTIGPLVDRPGRVGDWGYVNTDGIGLLEYLLWIEDMGMQPIMAVWAGYSLNGASIAANGLTPFIQAAKDQIDFVIGDPVKNAMGAKRAALGHPAPFTLNFVEVGNEDFFSSTYNYRWSEFVGNLSVEYPKIKFIATGTTFNPPLTPNPQAWDVHVYQTPQWFAQNSFIYDGFERNGTIYFEGEYAAISTNSSNLFGTPAQGRFTFPTMQST
;
A
#
# COMPACT_ATOMS: atom_id res chain seq x y z
N MET A 1 0.39 6.78 -11.91
CA MET A 1 0.84 7.41 -10.66
C MET A 1 0.85 6.36 -9.56
N ARG A 2 1.76 6.43 -8.59
CA ARG A 2 1.81 5.52 -7.44
C ARG A 2 1.63 6.33 -6.15
N SER A 3 0.43 6.31 -5.58
CA SER A 3 0.06 7.14 -4.43
C SER A 3 0.37 6.49 -3.08
N GLY A 4 0.23 5.17 -2.96
CA GLY A 4 0.61 4.38 -1.78
C GLY A 4 2.08 3.97 -1.85
N ASP A 5 2.36 2.75 -2.34
CA ASP A 5 3.72 2.23 -2.55
C ASP A 5 4.53 3.10 -3.53
N GLY A 6 5.58 3.76 -3.04
CA GLY A 6 6.38 4.72 -3.80
C GLY A 6 5.87 6.16 -3.75
N GLY A 7 4.80 6.41 -2.99
CA GLY A 7 4.21 7.72 -2.75
C GLY A 7 4.16 8.03 -1.26
N LEU A 8 2.94 8.11 -0.70
CA LEU A 8 2.68 8.43 0.70
C LEU A 8 3.34 7.44 1.66
N TYR A 9 3.41 6.15 1.31
CA TYR A 9 4.12 5.15 2.11
C TYR A 9 5.64 5.32 1.96
N ALA A 10 6.38 5.43 3.07
CA ALA A 10 7.78 5.87 3.04
C ALA A 10 8.81 4.81 2.60
N GLU A 11 8.39 3.56 2.35
CA GLU A 11 9.28 2.52 1.85
C GLU A 11 9.96 2.94 0.53
N LEU A 12 11.29 2.84 0.48
CA LEU A 12 12.07 3.27 -0.67
C LEU A 12 12.35 2.15 -1.66
N LEU A 13 12.22 0.88 -1.26
CA LEU A 13 12.51 -0.27 -2.12
C LEU A 13 11.25 -0.72 -2.86
N GLN A 14 11.31 -0.68 -4.18
CA GLN A 14 10.26 -1.23 -5.03
C GLN A 14 10.38 -2.75 -5.08
N ASN A 15 9.24 -3.45 -5.09
CA ASN A 15 9.19 -4.93 -5.17
C ASN A 15 10.01 -5.60 -4.05
N ARG A 16 9.88 -5.08 -2.82
CA ARG A 16 10.77 -5.36 -1.69
C ARG A 16 10.72 -6.79 -1.16
N ALA A 17 9.61 -7.50 -1.39
CA ALA A 17 9.37 -8.84 -0.88
C ALA A 17 8.89 -9.82 -1.95
N PHE A 18 8.95 -9.43 -3.23
CA PHE A 18 8.55 -10.29 -4.36
C PHE A 18 7.10 -10.81 -4.23
N GLN A 19 6.21 -9.98 -3.68
CA GLN A 19 4.80 -10.30 -3.50
C GLN A 19 4.10 -10.39 -4.86
N GLN A 20 3.21 -11.37 -5.04
CA GLN A 20 2.32 -11.49 -6.19
C GLN A 20 3.01 -11.49 -7.58
N VAL A 21 4.28 -11.90 -7.65
CA VAL A 21 5.01 -12.07 -8.91
C VAL A 21 5.15 -13.54 -9.27
N THR A 22 5.26 -13.83 -10.58
CA THR A 22 5.55 -15.17 -11.09
C THR A 22 7.06 -15.47 -10.98
N PRO A 23 7.49 -16.46 -10.19
CA PRO A 23 8.90 -16.82 -10.04
C PRO A 23 9.57 -17.19 -11.37
N ASN A 24 10.90 -17.08 -11.43
CA ASN A 24 11.74 -17.38 -12.60
C ASN A 24 11.41 -16.54 -13.84
N THR A 25 10.91 -15.31 -13.65
CA THR A 25 10.65 -14.36 -14.75
C THR A 25 11.41 -13.06 -14.55
N ALA A 26 11.70 -12.34 -15.65
CA ALA A 26 12.30 -11.01 -15.59
C ALA A 26 11.41 -10.00 -14.83
N ALA A 27 10.08 -10.13 -14.96
CA ALA A 27 9.13 -9.27 -14.26
C ALA A 27 9.20 -9.42 -12.73
N ALA A 28 9.51 -10.63 -12.22
CA ALA A 28 9.70 -10.84 -10.79
C ALA A 28 10.92 -10.10 -10.22
N LEU A 29 11.91 -9.80 -11.06
CA LEU A 29 13.09 -9.00 -10.72
C LEU A 29 12.89 -7.50 -10.93
N ASN A 30 11.65 -7.03 -11.14
CA ASN A 30 11.37 -5.60 -11.31
C ASN A 30 12.04 -4.77 -10.19
N ALA A 31 12.75 -3.70 -10.59
CA ALA A 31 13.60 -2.82 -9.78
C ALA A 31 14.88 -3.44 -9.18
N TRP A 32 15.11 -4.75 -9.31
CA TRP A 32 16.30 -5.45 -8.84
C TRP A 32 17.28 -5.75 -9.98
N SER A 33 18.57 -5.62 -9.71
CA SER A 33 19.63 -6.01 -10.65
C SER A 33 20.85 -6.57 -9.93
N ALA A 34 21.62 -7.38 -10.66
CA ALA A 34 22.84 -7.99 -10.14
C ALA A 34 23.97 -6.96 -10.06
N VAL A 35 24.82 -7.11 -9.03
CA VAL A 35 26.06 -6.36 -8.86
C VAL A 35 27.23 -7.30 -9.13
N ASN A 36 28.13 -6.85 -10.01
CA ASN A 36 29.41 -7.51 -10.30
C ASN A 36 29.27 -9.00 -10.67
N GLY A 37 28.35 -9.31 -11.58
CA GLY A 37 28.21 -10.66 -12.16
C GLY A 37 27.47 -11.69 -11.29
N ALA A 38 26.84 -11.27 -10.18
CA ALA A 38 25.94 -12.16 -9.44
C ALA A 38 24.84 -12.73 -10.35
N SER A 39 24.48 -14.00 -10.14
CA SER A 39 23.27 -14.57 -10.76
C SER A 39 22.11 -14.41 -9.80
N ILE A 40 20.98 -13.87 -10.28
CA ILE A 40 19.79 -13.62 -9.45
C ILE A 40 18.53 -14.21 -10.08
N ALA A 41 17.68 -14.77 -9.23
CA ALA A 41 16.37 -15.25 -9.62
C ALA A 41 15.39 -15.15 -8.45
N VAL A 42 14.14 -14.78 -8.72
CA VAL A 42 13.06 -14.96 -7.74
C VAL A 42 12.55 -16.38 -7.85
N ILE A 43 12.54 -17.11 -6.74
CA ILE A 43 12.15 -18.52 -6.65
C ILE A 43 11.05 -18.73 -5.60
N SER A 44 10.35 -19.85 -5.69
CA SER A 44 9.34 -20.31 -4.71
C SER A 44 9.51 -21.77 -4.29
N ASN A 45 10.57 -22.45 -4.73
CA ASN A 45 10.85 -23.86 -4.43
C ASN A 45 11.77 -24.04 -3.20
N THR A 46 11.68 -23.12 -2.22
CA THR A 46 12.44 -23.15 -0.97
C THR A 46 11.51 -22.86 0.21
N THR A 47 11.91 -23.23 1.43
CA THR A 47 11.16 -22.84 2.63
C THR A 47 11.10 -21.31 2.72
N PRO A 48 9.91 -20.67 2.63
CA PRO A 48 9.80 -19.23 2.60
C PRO A 48 9.97 -18.62 3.99
N VAL A 49 10.12 -17.30 4.07
CA VAL A 49 10.19 -16.58 5.36
C VAL A 49 8.86 -16.66 6.11
N SER A 50 7.75 -16.73 5.36
CA SER A 50 6.40 -16.95 5.85
C SER A 50 5.52 -17.51 4.73
N THR A 51 4.33 -18.01 5.06
CA THR A 51 3.35 -18.43 4.05
C THR A 51 2.79 -17.25 3.24
N ALA A 52 2.75 -16.05 3.83
CA ALA A 52 2.31 -14.83 3.14
C ALA A 52 3.34 -14.31 2.13
N LEU A 53 4.63 -14.60 2.34
CA LEU A 53 5.73 -14.21 1.46
C LEU A 53 6.42 -15.45 0.88
N PRO A 54 5.76 -16.18 -0.05
CA PRO A 54 6.24 -17.48 -0.53
C PRO A 54 7.49 -17.38 -1.44
N ASN A 55 7.77 -16.19 -1.96
CA ASN A 55 8.87 -15.95 -2.90
C ASN A 55 10.14 -15.51 -2.16
N SER A 56 11.30 -15.85 -2.72
CA SER A 56 12.61 -15.44 -2.22
C SER A 56 13.53 -15.06 -3.38
N LEU A 57 14.40 -14.08 -3.18
CA LEU A 57 15.49 -13.78 -4.11
C LEU A 57 16.65 -14.72 -3.85
N GLN A 58 16.92 -15.62 -4.78
CA GLN A 58 18.15 -16.40 -4.82
C GLN A 58 19.25 -15.56 -5.44
N VAL A 59 20.40 -15.47 -4.77
CA VAL A 59 21.61 -14.80 -5.25
C VAL A 59 22.76 -15.80 -5.19
N THR A 60 23.32 -16.12 -6.35
CA THR A 60 24.50 -16.99 -6.46
C THR A 60 25.72 -16.15 -6.84
N ILE A 61 26.77 -16.28 -6.04
CA ILE A 61 28.04 -15.59 -6.23
C ILE A 61 28.89 -16.41 -7.21
N PRO A 62 29.30 -15.86 -8.37
CA PRO A 62 30.16 -16.55 -9.32
C PRO A 62 31.53 -16.90 -8.73
N THR A 63 32.13 -17.96 -9.25
CA THR A 63 33.51 -18.33 -8.90
C THR A 63 34.50 -17.40 -9.61
N GLY A 64 35.66 -17.15 -8.98
CA GLY A 64 36.75 -16.37 -9.59
C GLY A 64 36.50 -14.85 -9.68
N VAL A 65 35.40 -14.34 -9.14
CA VAL A 65 35.11 -12.90 -9.05
C VAL A 65 35.57 -12.35 -7.71
N THR A 66 36.20 -11.17 -7.71
CA THR A 66 36.65 -10.46 -6.51
C THR A 66 35.88 -9.14 -6.34
N GLY A 67 35.97 -8.53 -5.15
CA GLY A 67 35.29 -7.28 -4.84
C GLY A 67 33.81 -7.48 -4.45
N ALA A 68 33.04 -6.39 -4.44
CA ALA A 68 31.64 -6.43 -4.00
C ALA A 68 30.74 -7.11 -5.04
N VAL A 69 30.10 -8.22 -4.67
CA VAL A 69 29.18 -8.99 -5.51
C VAL A 69 27.85 -9.16 -4.79
N GLY A 70 26.71 -9.02 -5.48
CA GLY A 70 25.40 -9.16 -4.85
C GLY A 70 24.29 -8.53 -5.65
N VAL A 71 23.45 -7.72 -4.99
CA VAL A 71 22.22 -7.17 -5.58
C VAL A 71 22.03 -5.71 -5.27
N GLN A 72 21.29 -5.02 -6.14
CA GLN A 72 20.89 -3.64 -5.94
C GLN A 72 19.42 -3.41 -6.31
N ASN A 73 18.78 -2.46 -5.64
CA ASN A 73 17.42 -2.00 -5.90
C ASN A 73 17.42 -0.51 -6.29
N ALA A 74 16.73 -0.16 -7.37
CA ALA A 74 16.66 1.20 -7.90
C ALA A 74 15.60 2.09 -7.23
N GLY A 75 14.82 1.54 -6.30
CA GLY A 75 13.69 2.20 -5.68
C GLY A 75 12.58 2.52 -6.68
N PHE A 76 11.73 3.48 -6.31
CA PHE A 76 10.63 3.96 -7.13
C PHE A 76 11.11 5.08 -8.06
N SER A 77 11.73 4.70 -9.18
CA SER A 77 12.39 5.63 -10.12
C SER A 77 13.50 6.48 -9.47
N GLY A 78 14.18 5.93 -8.48
CA GLY A 78 15.26 6.57 -7.75
C GLY A 78 15.05 6.54 -6.24
N ILE A 79 16.11 6.94 -5.51
CA ILE A 79 16.13 7.05 -4.05
C ILE A 79 16.71 8.40 -3.68
N ASN A 80 15.99 9.19 -2.89
CA ASN A 80 16.53 10.43 -2.34
C ASN A 80 17.50 10.13 -1.19
N VAL A 81 18.76 10.60 -1.30
CA VAL A 81 19.79 10.41 -0.28
C VAL A 81 20.14 11.75 0.36
N ASN A 82 19.87 11.88 1.66
CA ASN A 82 20.01 13.11 2.42
C ASN A 82 20.92 12.89 3.65
N ALA A 83 22.01 13.65 3.75
CA ALA A 83 22.96 13.57 4.87
C ALA A 83 22.35 13.88 6.23
N SER A 84 21.27 14.65 6.29
CA SER A 84 20.59 14.95 7.56
C SER A 84 19.79 13.75 8.09
N TRP A 85 19.47 12.76 7.24
CA TRP A 85 18.62 11.63 7.60
C TRP A 85 19.42 10.42 8.07
N THR A 86 18.77 9.56 8.85
CA THR A 86 19.23 8.20 9.13
C THR A 86 18.21 7.26 8.50
N TYR A 87 18.67 6.34 7.67
CA TYR A 87 17.83 5.37 6.98
C TYR A 87 17.89 4.05 7.72
N ASN A 88 16.75 3.37 7.90
CA ASN A 88 16.70 2.06 8.53
C ASN A 88 16.57 1.01 7.43
N ALA A 89 17.64 0.26 7.20
CA ALA A 89 17.65 -0.87 6.27
C ALA A 89 17.39 -2.17 7.02
N SER A 90 16.61 -3.06 6.43
CA SER A 90 16.46 -4.43 6.91
C SER A 90 16.24 -5.41 5.77
N PHE A 91 16.54 -6.69 6.01
CA PHE A 91 16.21 -7.79 5.14
C PHE A 91 16.27 -9.11 5.89
N PHE A 92 15.55 -10.11 5.40
CA PHE A 92 15.74 -11.49 5.84
C PHE A 92 16.70 -12.20 4.90
N PHE A 93 17.58 -13.03 5.46
CA PHE A 93 18.44 -13.92 4.67
C PHE A 93 18.39 -15.36 5.21
N LYS A 94 18.71 -16.31 4.34
CA LYS A 94 18.85 -17.72 4.65
C LYS A 94 19.94 -18.33 3.79
N LEU A 95 20.76 -19.18 4.41
CA LEU A 95 21.77 -19.97 3.71
C LEU A 95 21.27 -21.39 3.45
N PRO A 96 21.57 -21.98 2.27
CA PRO A 96 21.22 -23.37 1.98
C PRO A 96 21.97 -24.33 2.92
N THR A 97 21.39 -25.51 3.12
CA THR A 97 22.06 -26.63 3.80
C THR A 97 23.40 -26.92 3.12
N GLY A 98 24.47 -27.02 3.91
CA GLY A 98 25.83 -27.26 3.41
C GLY A 98 26.57 -26.01 2.93
N SER A 99 25.99 -24.79 3.07
CA SER A 99 26.74 -23.56 2.80
C SER A 99 27.97 -23.45 3.68
N THR A 100 29.07 -23.02 3.08
CA THR A 100 30.36 -22.75 3.75
C THR A 100 30.66 -21.26 3.84
N PHE A 101 29.68 -20.40 3.53
CA PHE A 101 29.84 -18.97 3.54
C PHE A 101 30.30 -18.47 4.92
N LYS A 102 31.42 -17.75 4.93
CA LYS A 102 31.96 -17.03 6.07
C LYS A 102 32.34 -15.63 5.57
N GLY A 103 31.64 -14.62 6.05
CA GLY A 103 31.84 -13.27 5.54
C GLY A 103 30.92 -12.27 6.20
N SER A 104 30.78 -11.12 5.56
CA SER A 104 29.89 -10.06 6.00
C SER A 104 29.02 -9.58 4.84
N PHE A 105 27.80 -9.18 5.13
CA PHE A 105 27.03 -8.34 4.22
C PHE A 105 27.55 -6.91 4.30
N THR A 106 27.75 -6.29 3.15
CA THR A 106 27.92 -4.85 3.03
C THR A 106 26.63 -4.27 2.45
N VAL A 107 25.98 -3.43 3.24
CA VAL A 107 24.74 -2.74 2.89
C VAL A 107 25.09 -1.30 2.60
N ALA A 108 24.59 -0.72 1.51
CA ALA A 108 24.94 0.65 1.15
C ALA A 108 23.85 1.41 0.39
N LEU A 109 23.94 2.73 0.46
CA LEU A 109 23.30 3.67 -0.47
C LEU A 109 24.39 4.25 -1.37
N LYS A 110 24.21 4.10 -2.69
CA LYS A 110 25.20 4.51 -3.69
C LYS A 110 24.55 5.25 -4.84
N SER A 111 25.27 6.16 -5.49
CA SER A 111 24.86 6.65 -6.80
C SER A 111 25.00 5.54 -7.85
N THR A 112 24.26 5.63 -8.94
CA THR A 112 24.45 4.73 -10.09
C THR A 112 25.83 4.91 -10.76
N SER A 113 26.50 6.04 -10.51
CA SER A 113 27.89 6.29 -10.93
C SER A 113 28.96 5.72 -9.98
N GLY A 114 28.56 5.12 -8.85
CA GLY A 114 29.44 4.38 -7.94
C GLY A 114 29.86 5.12 -6.66
N GLN A 115 29.47 6.38 -6.46
CA GLN A 115 29.71 7.10 -5.21
C GLN A 115 28.94 6.43 -4.07
N THR A 116 29.64 6.06 -3.00
CA THR A 116 28.99 5.55 -1.78
C THR A 116 28.63 6.72 -0.86
N PHE A 117 27.36 6.83 -0.48
CA PHE A 117 26.90 7.85 0.46
C PHE A 117 26.83 7.32 1.89
N ALA A 118 26.36 6.09 2.06
CA ALA A 118 26.28 5.42 3.36
C ALA A 118 26.64 3.95 3.18
N THR A 119 27.29 3.35 4.18
CA THR A 119 27.55 1.90 4.19
C THR A 119 27.58 1.36 5.62
N ALA A 120 27.22 0.09 5.75
CA ALA A 120 27.39 -0.67 6.97
C ALA A 120 27.80 -2.12 6.64
N THR A 121 28.61 -2.71 7.51
CA THR A 121 29.09 -4.09 7.38
C THR A 121 28.51 -4.93 8.51
N ILE A 122 27.86 -6.03 8.16
CA ILE A 122 27.18 -6.93 9.10
C ILE A 122 27.83 -8.31 8.99
N PRO A 123 28.58 -8.75 10.02
CA PRO A 123 29.18 -10.08 10.01
C PRO A 123 28.09 -11.15 10.01
N VAL A 124 28.29 -12.18 9.20
CA VAL A 124 27.42 -13.37 9.18
C VAL A 124 28.07 -14.45 10.03
N THR A 125 27.46 -14.73 11.18
CA THR A 125 27.95 -15.76 12.09
C THR A 125 27.85 -17.15 11.43
N PRO A 126 28.89 -18.01 11.53
CA PRO A 126 28.90 -19.31 10.86
C PRO A 126 27.70 -20.20 11.19
N VAL A 127 27.14 -20.80 10.14
CA VAL A 127 25.85 -21.51 10.10
C VAL A 127 25.87 -22.91 10.72
N SER A 128 26.99 -23.41 11.26
CA SER A 128 27.00 -24.76 11.86
C SER A 128 25.98 -24.94 12.99
N ALA A 129 25.42 -23.86 13.53
CA ALA A 129 24.35 -23.91 14.52
C ALA A 129 22.92 -23.99 13.92
N GLN A 130 22.61 -23.40 12.75
CA GLN A 130 21.23 -23.31 12.19
C GLN A 130 21.15 -23.13 10.65
N PRO A 131 21.45 -24.16 9.84
CA PRO A 131 21.19 -24.11 8.39
C PRO A 131 19.69 -24.03 8.09
N ASN A 132 19.33 -23.39 6.96
CA ASN A 132 17.95 -23.26 6.49
C ASN A 132 17.01 -22.48 7.45
N VAL A 133 17.54 -21.60 8.30
CA VAL A 133 16.76 -20.70 9.16
C VAL A 133 16.83 -19.26 8.62
N TRP A 134 15.67 -18.62 8.53
CA TRP A 134 15.57 -17.21 8.16
C TRP A 134 16.01 -16.32 9.32
N THR A 135 16.96 -15.42 9.05
CA THR A 135 17.47 -14.45 10.02
C THR A 135 17.24 -13.04 9.51
N GLN A 136 16.69 -12.17 10.35
CA GLN A 136 16.54 -10.76 10.03
C GLN A 136 17.83 -9.99 10.35
N VAL A 137 18.26 -9.15 9.41
CA VAL A 137 19.27 -8.12 9.62
C VAL A 137 18.56 -6.78 9.67
N SER A 138 18.92 -5.93 10.62
CA SER A 138 18.49 -4.52 10.69
C SER A 138 19.70 -3.65 10.95
N VAL A 139 19.86 -2.58 10.16
CA VAL A 139 21.04 -1.72 10.22
C VAL A 139 20.70 -0.27 9.84
N PRO A 140 21.11 0.72 10.64
CA PRO A 140 20.99 2.12 10.24
C PRO A 140 22.07 2.50 9.22
N LEU A 141 21.71 3.33 8.26
CA LEU A 141 22.60 3.93 7.28
C LEU A 141 22.55 5.45 7.44
N LYS A 142 23.69 6.05 7.79
CA LYS A 142 23.85 7.50 7.89
C LYS A 142 24.68 7.99 6.71
N PRO A 143 24.10 8.73 5.74
CA PRO A 143 24.88 9.26 4.65
C PRO A 143 25.88 10.32 5.10
N THR A 144 27.09 10.27 4.55
CA THR A 144 28.15 11.26 4.80
C THR A 144 27.95 12.53 3.97
N ALA A 145 27.18 12.44 2.87
CA ALA A 145 26.80 13.55 2.01
C ALA A 145 25.41 13.29 1.40
N SER A 146 24.71 14.37 1.03
CA SER A 146 23.49 14.28 0.23
C SER A 146 23.84 14.03 -1.23
N ALA A 147 23.03 13.25 -1.93
CA ALA A 147 23.16 13.09 -3.37
C ALA A 147 22.68 14.36 -4.10
N SER A 148 23.26 14.67 -5.25
CA SER A 148 22.84 15.79 -6.11
C SER A 148 21.56 15.49 -6.91
N GLY A 149 21.12 14.23 -6.95
CA GLY A 149 19.92 13.78 -7.63
C GLY A 149 19.44 12.45 -7.09
N VAL A 150 18.42 11.86 -7.72
CA VAL A 150 17.73 10.65 -7.22
C VAL A 150 18.22 9.35 -7.87
N ASN A 151 19.18 9.41 -8.79
CA ASN A 151 19.78 8.25 -9.46
C ASN A 151 20.71 7.47 -8.51
N ASN A 152 20.13 6.92 -7.45
CA ASN A 152 20.80 6.20 -6.38
C ASN A 152 20.13 4.84 -6.18
N VAL A 153 20.91 3.90 -5.68
CA VAL A 153 20.53 2.51 -5.45
C VAL A 153 20.82 2.09 -4.01
N PHE A 154 19.99 1.19 -3.50
CA PHE A 154 20.28 0.41 -2.31
C PHE A 154 21.00 -0.87 -2.72
N THR A 155 22.09 -1.24 -2.05
CA THR A 155 22.86 -2.46 -2.39
C THR A 155 23.06 -3.37 -1.19
N VAL A 156 22.99 -4.68 -1.41
CA VAL A 156 23.44 -5.71 -0.47
C VAL A 156 24.46 -6.59 -1.19
N THR A 157 25.70 -6.56 -0.73
CA THR A 157 26.82 -7.28 -1.35
C THR A 157 27.62 -8.08 -0.34
N VAL A 158 28.36 -9.07 -0.82
CA VAL A 158 29.40 -9.79 -0.09
C VAL A 158 30.73 -9.64 -0.82
N ASP A 159 31.83 -9.99 -0.19
CA ASP A 159 33.12 -10.08 -0.88
C ASP A 159 33.15 -11.35 -1.76
N GLY A 160 33.36 -11.16 -3.06
CA GLY A 160 33.29 -12.24 -4.06
C GLY A 160 34.33 -13.35 -3.84
N ALA A 161 35.51 -13.01 -3.34
CA ALA A 161 36.56 -13.99 -3.08
C ALA A 161 36.18 -14.94 -1.94
N SER A 162 35.73 -14.38 -0.81
CA SER A 162 35.27 -15.15 0.36
C SER A 162 33.93 -15.87 0.14
N ALA A 163 33.07 -15.33 -0.72
CA ALA A 163 31.75 -15.89 -1.03
C ALA A 163 31.71 -16.71 -2.32
N SER A 164 32.86 -17.02 -2.92
CA SER A 164 32.95 -17.70 -4.22
C SER A 164 32.11 -18.98 -4.26
N GLY A 165 31.19 -19.05 -5.23
CA GLY A 165 30.30 -20.21 -5.43
C GLY A 165 29.17 -20.36 -4.42
N GLN A 166 29.02 -19.43 -3.46
CA GLN A 166 27.96 -19.50 -2.46
C GLN A 166 26.62 -19.02 -3.02
N THR A 167 25.53 -19.59 -2.49
CA THR A 167 24.16 -19.14 -2.74
C THR A 167 23.55 -18.61 -1.45
N ILE A 168 22.86 -17.48 -1.54
CA ILE A 168 22.17 -16.82 -0.43
C ILE A 168 20.73 -16.54 -0.87
N PHE A 169 19.76 -16.88 -0.02
CA PHE A 169 18.36 -16.50 -0.24
C PHE A 169 18.03 -15.27 0.58
N PHE A 170 17.28 -14.36 0.00
CA PHE A 170 16.78 -13.16 0.67
C PHE A 170 15.27 -13.03 0.54
N SER A 171 14.65 -12.39 1.52
CA SER A 171 13.23 -12.00 1.46
C SER A 171 13.01 -10.72 2.29
N LEU A 172 11.86 -10.09 2.08
CA LEU A 172 11.40 -8.88 2.76
C LEU A 172 12.53 -7.87 3.05
N PHE A 173 13.08 -7.30 1.98
CA PHE A 173 13.93 -6.13 2.09
C PHE A 173 13.10 -4.92 2.52
N SER A 174 13.73 -3.95 3.17
CA SER A 174 13.10 -2.67 3.47
C SER A 174 14.16 -1.59 3.67
N LEU A 175 13.88 -0.38 3.21
CA LEU A 175 14.67 0.81 3.49
C LEU A 175 13.73 1.99 3.76
N PHE A 176 13.71 2.46 5.00
CA PHE A 176 12.90 3.62 5.40
C PHE A 176 13.77 4.84 5.67
N PRO A 177 13.39 6.04 5.17
CA PRO A 177 13.89 7.31 5.68
C PRO A 177 13.20 7.64 7.01
N PRO A 178 13.51 8.79 7.65
CA PRO A 178 12.64 9.32 8.70
C PRO A 178 11.21 9.50 8.18
N THR A 179 10.24 9.19 9.03
CA THR A 179 8.81 9.18 8.69
C THR A 179 8.09 10.32 9.37
N PHE A 180 6.95 10.71 8.79
CA PHE A 180 6.06 11.70 9.39
C PHE A 180 5.69 11.27 10.82
N LYS A 181 5.85 12.21 11.78
CA LYS A 181 5.67 11.99 13.22
C LYS A 181 6.47 10.81 13.80
N ASN A 182 7.56 10.40 13.14
CA ASN A 182 8.42 9.27 13.53
C ASN A 182 7.66 7.93 13.68
N ARG A 183 6.53 7.75 12.97
CA ARG A 183 5.77 6.49 13.00
C ARG A 183 6.58 5.38 12.34
N ALA A 184 6.80 4.28 13.04
CA ALA A 184 7.35 3.06 12.41
C ALA A 184 6.40 2.59 11.30
N ASN A 185 6.94 2.07 10.19
CA ASN A 185 6.15 1.71 9.01
C ASN A 185 5.29 2.89 8.46
N GLY A 186 5.71 4.12 8.72
CA GLY A 186 4.89 5.32 8.54
C GLY A 186 4.96 5.96 7.15
N MET A 187 4.43 7.18 7.09
CA MET A 187 4.29 7.94 5.85
C MET A 187 5.51 8.82 5.56
N ARG A 188 5.68 9.16 4.29
CA ARG A 188 6.73 10.05 3.78
C ARG A 188 6.45 11.48 4.24
N MET A 189 7.47 12.14 4.79
CA MET A 189 7.32 13.44 5.48
C MET A 189 6.83 14.55 4.55
N ASP A 190 7.49 14.77 3.42
CA ASP A 190 7.19 15.87 2.48
C ASP A 190 5.75 15.80 1.91
N ILE A 191 5.28 14.62 1.53
CA ILE A 191 3.91 14.40 1.07
C ILE A 191 2.92 14.65 2.22
N SER A 192 3.21 14.11 3.41
CA SER A 192 2.34 14.30 4.58
C SER A 192 2.24 15.77 4.99
N GLU A 193 3.35 16.50 5.00
CA GLU A 193 3.40 17.94 5.30
C GLU A 193 2.65 18.76 4.26
N THR A 194 2.77 18.40 2.97
CA THR A 194 2.01 19.05 1.90
C THR A 194 0.51 18.84 2.08
N LEU A 195 0.08 17.61 2.38
CA LEU A 195 -1.33 17.30 2.64
C LEU A 195 -1.82 17.97 3.93
N LEU A 196 -0.98 18.09 4.96
CA LEU A 196 -1.32 18.77 6.20
C LEU A 196 -1.52 20.27 5.98
N ALA A 197 -0.71 20.89 5.11
CA ALA A 197 -0.82 22.31 4.77
C ALA A 197 -2.14 22.67 4.07
N MET A 198 -2.78 21.70 3.39
CA MET A 198 -4.13 21.86 2.83
C MET A 198 -5.22 21.92 3.92
N ALA A 199 -4.89 21.54 5.16
CA ALA A 199 -5.81 21.42 6.30
C ALA A 199 -7.08 20.60 6.01
N PRO A 200 -6.96 19.37 5.44
CA PRO A 200 -8.11 18.51 5.21
C PRO A 200 -8.80 18.15 6.54
N SER A 201 -10.13 18.05 6.51
CA SER A 201 -10.92 17.62 7.66
C SER A 201 -11.21 16.11 7.67
N PHE A 202 -11.04 15.43 6.53
CA PHE A 202 -11.30 14.01 6.38
C PHE A 202 -10.35 13.35 5.38
N PHE A 203 -10.31 12.01 5.42
CA PHE A 203 -9.64 11.19 4.42
C PHE A 203 -10.51 9.99 4.03
N ARG A 204 -10.87 9.88 2.74
CA ARG A 204 -11.60 8.74 2.16
C ARG A 204 -10.61 7.65 1.74
N PHE A 205 -10.80 6.41 2.19
CA PHE A 205 -9.87 5.29 1.92
C PHE A 205 -10.55 3.92 2.11
N PRO A 206 -9.96 2.80 1.63
CA PRO A 206 -8.76 2.67 0.79
C PRO A 206 -9.08 2.70 -0.72
N GLY A 207 -10.33 2.99 -1.09
CA GLY A 207 -10.82 3.08 -2.47
C GLY A 207 -10.59 4.44 -3.13
N GLY A 208 -11.14 4.71 -4.34
CA GLY A 208 -12.26 4.00 -5.00
C GLY A 208 -11.94 2.63 -5.62
N ASN A 209 -11.66 2.58 -6.93
CA ASN A 209 -11.49 1.33 -7.68
C ASN A 209 -10.51 0.33 -7.09
N ASN A 210 -9.52 0.80 -6.32
CA ASN A 210 -8.52 -0.06 -5.70
C ASN A 210 -9.11 -0.99 -4.61
N LEU A 211 -10.43 -1.00 -4.39
CA LEU A 211 -11.14 -1.98 -3.57
C LEU A 211 -11.22 -3.39 -4.21
N GLY A 212 -11.04 -3.56 -5.54
CA GLY A 212 -10.79 -4.87 -6.15
C GLY A 212 -11.36 -5.18 -7.54
N GLN A 213 -10.53 -5.81 -8.38
CA GLN A 213 -10.89 -6.32 -9.71
C GLN A 213 -11.79 -7.56 -9.68
N THR A 214 -11.58 -8.44 -8.70
CA THR A 214 -12.35 -9.66 -8.45
C THR A 214 -12.55 -9.84 -6.96
N ALA A 215 -13.52 -10.67 -6.53
CA ALA A 215 -13.74 -10.95 -5.12
C ALA A 215 -12.50 -11.54 -4.43
N ALA A 216 -11.66 -12.29 -5.16
CA ALA A 216 -10.40 -12.85 -4.64
C ALA A 216 -9.27 -11.80 -4.56
N GLN A 217 -9.27 -10.80 -5.44
CA GLN A 217 -8.27 -9.72 -5.49
C GLN A 217 -8.70 -8.45 -4.74
N ARG A 218 -9.85 -8.50 -4.07
CA ARG A 218 -10.36 -7.37 -3.28
C ARG A 218 -9.37 -6.94 -2.20
N TRP A 219 -9.50 -5.71 -1.76
CA TRP A 219 -8.80 -5.26 -0.56
C TRP A 219 -9.37 -5.98 0.68
N ILE A 220 -8.50 -6.63 1.43
CA ILE A 220 -8.84 -7.45 2.60
C ILE A 220 -8.13 -6.85 3.81
N TRP A 221 -8.87 -6.13 4.65
CA TRP A 221 -8.32 -5.32 5.74
C TRP A 221 -7.37 -6.10 6.66
N ASN A 222 -7.72 -7.35 7.00
CA ASN A 222 -6.96 -8.17 7.93
C ASN A 222 -5.62 -8.68 7.35
N ASN A 223 -5.45 -8.65 6.02
CA ASN A 223 -4.17 -8.92 5.36
C ASN A 223 -3.22 -7.71 5.39
N THR A 224 -3.72 -6.56 5.85
CA THR A 224 -2.98 -5.28 5.85
C THR A 224 -2.51 -4.86 7.24
N ILE A 225 -2.74 -5.65 8.28
CA ILE A 225 -2.35 -5.30 9.65
C ILE A 225 -1.39 -6.33 10.22
N GLY A 226 -0.68 -5.95 11.30
CA GLY A 226 0.31 -6.82 11.92
C GLY A 226 1.65 -6.81 11.20
N PRO A 227 2.54 -7.78 11.50
CA PRO A 227 3.88 -7.85 10.95
C PRO A 227 3.90 -7.90 9.42
N LEU A 228 4.86 -7.21 8.79
CA LEU A 228 5.00 -7.21 7.33
C LEU A 228 5.26 -8.61 6.75
N VAL A 229 5.88 -9.51 7.52
CA VAL A 229 6.07 -10.91 7.12
C VAL A 229 4.75 -11.65 6.91
N ASP A 230 3.65 -11.19 7.51
CA ASP A 230 2.33 -11.83 7.41
C ASP A 230 1.42 -11.12 6.38
N ARG A 231 1.91 -10.10 5.68
CA ARG A 231 1.14 -9.34 4.68
C ARG A 231 1.41 -9.86 3.26
N PRO A 232 0.48 -10.59 2.63
CA PRO A 232 0.72 -11.19 1.32
C PRO A 232 0.78 -10.17 0.17
N GLY A 233 0.28 -8.94 0.42
CA GLY A 233 0.01 -7.97 -0.63
C GLY A 233 -1.07 -8.47 -1.59
N ARG A 234 -1.31 -7.70 -2.64
CA ARG A 234 -2.27 -8.07 -3.71
C ARG A 234 -1.95 -7.35 -5.00
N VAL A 235 -2.46 -7.86 -6.11
CA VAL A 235 -2.49 -7.09 -7.36
C VAL A 235 -3.59 -6.03 -7.22
N GLY A 236 -3.20 -4.76 -7.27
CA GLY A 236 -4.15 -3.65 -7.24
C GLY A 236 -4.76 -3.38 -8.62
N ASP A 237 -5.66 -2.40 -8.67
CA ASP A 237 -6.55 -2.17 -9.82
C ASP A 237 -5.98 -1.17 -10.83
N TRP A 238 -4.70 -0.84 -10.66
CA TRP A 238 -3.96 0.16 -11.46
C TRP A 238 -2.69 -0.40 -12.10
N GLY A 239 -2.64 -1.72 -12.32
CA GLY A 239 -1.56 -2.38 -13.06
C GLY A 239 -0.26 -2.61 -12.27
N TYR A 240 -0.30 -2.53 -10.94
CA TYR A 240 0.85 -2.85 -10.09
C TYR A 240 0.43 -3.54 -8.78
N VAL A 241 1.39 -4.26 -8.18
CA VAL A 241 1.22 -4.92 -6.88
C VAL A 241 1.21 -3.88 -5.77
N ASN A 242 0.26 -3.99 -4.85
CA ASN A 242 0.25 -3.28 -3.58
C ASN A 242 0.89 -4.18 -2.53
N THR A 243 1.86 -3.64 -1.77
CA THR A 243 2.54 -4.39 -0.71
C THR A 243 1.65 -4.61 0.50
N ASP A 244 0.58 -3.83 0.62
CA ASP A 244 -0.24 -3.65 1.82
C ASP A 244 0.58 -3.26 3.06
N GLY A 245 1.77 -2.67 2.85
CA GLY A 245 2.60 -2.07 3.89
C GLY A 245 1.98 -0.82 4.49
N ILE A 246 1.27 -0.02 3.67
CA ILE A 246 0.31 0.98 4.14
C ILE A 246 -1.06 0.32 4.29
N GLY A 247 -1.30 -0.23 5.48
CA GLY A 247 -2.53 -0.93 5.81
C GLY A 247 -3.50 -0.11 6.65
N LEU A 248 -4.54 -0.78 7.14
CA LEU A 248 -5.62 -0.13 7.91
C LEU A 248 -5.07 0.64 9.13
N LEU A 249 -4.16 0.03 9.90
CA LEU A 249 -3.59 0.68 11.08
C LEU A 249 -2.72 1.89 10.69
N GLU A 250 -1.91 1.76 9.64
CA GLU A 250 -1.08 2.88 9.17
C GLU A 250 -1.92 4.06 8.67
N TYR A 251 -3.02 3.80 7.94
CA TYR A 251 -3.97 4.85 7.55
C TYR A 251 -4.58 5.54 8.77
N LEU A 252 -5.09 4.78 9.75
CA LEU A 252 -5.76 5.35 10.92
C LEU A 252 -4.82 6.20 11.78
N LEU A 253 -3.59 5.72 12.03
CA LEU A 253 -2.57 6.48 12.75
C LEU A 253 -2.21 7.78 12.03
N TRP A 254 -2.07 7.72 10.70
CA TRP A 254 -1.76 8.91 9.91
C TRP A 254 -2.93 9.90 9.89
N ILE A 255 -4.17 9.43 9.77
CA ILE A 255 -5.39 10.26 9.85
C ILE A 255 -5.47 10.97 11.21
N GLU A 256 -5.18 10.26 12.30
CA GLU A 256 -5.11 10.83 13.65
C GLU A 256 -4.00 11.89 13.77
N ASP A 257 -2.80 11.58 13.29
CA ASP A 257 -1.64 12.50 13.30
C ASP A 257 -1.89 13.80 12.50
N MET A 258 -2.81 13.74 11.54
CA MET A 258 -3.22 14.85 10.68
C MET A 258 -4.42 15.63 11.24
N GLY A 259 -5.05 15.15 12.33
CA GLY A 259 -6.27 15.75 12.88
C GLY A 259 -7.50 15.57 11.98
N MET A 260 -7.51 14.56 11.13
CA MET A 260 -8.61 14.24 10.21
C MET A 260 -9.56 13.21 10.82
N GLN A 261 -10.75 13.05 10.21
CA GLN A 261 -11.59 11.87 10.42
C GLN A 261 -11.58 10.94 9.21
N PRO A 262 -11.69 9.60 9.39
CA PRO A 262 -11.80 8.68 8.28
C PRO A 262 -13.21 8.68 7.67
N ILE A 263 -13.27 8.59 6.35
CA ILE A 263 -14.41 8.01 5.61
C ILE A 263 -13.91 6.65 5.11
N MET A 264 -14.23 5.59 5.84
CA MET A 264 -13.67 4.26 5.59
C MET A 264 -14.61 3.45 4.70
N ALA A 265 -14.14 3.02 3.55
CA ALA A 265 -14.88 2.12 2.68
C ALA A 265 -14.77 0.66 3.15
N VAL A 266 -15.85 -0.09 2.98
CA VAL A 266 -15.90 -1.55 3.11
C VAL A 266 -16.24 -2.16 1.76
N TRP A 267 -15.64 -3.29 1.42
CA TRP A 267 -15.96 -3.99 0.18
C TRP A 267 -17.37 -4.60 0.25
N ALA A 268 -18.22 -4.26 -0.71
CA ALA A 268 -19.68 -4.50 -0.62
C ALA A 268 -20.24 -5.54 -1.61
N GLY A 269 -19.45 -6.54 -2.02
CA GLY A 269 -19.98 -7.64 -2.85
C GLY A 269 -19.87 -7.43 -4.37
N TYR A 270 -19.28 -6.34 -4.85
CA TYR A 270 -19.09 -6.05 -6.28
C TYR A 270 -17.61 -5.87 -6.61
N SER A 271 -17.20 -6.28 -7.82
CA SER A 271 -15.82 -6.12 -8.30
C SER A 271 -15.80 -5.52 -9.70
N LEU A 272 -14.69 -4.88 -10.08
CA LEU A 272 -14.58 -4.15 -11.36
C LEU A 272 -14.69 -5.03 -12.60
N ASN A 273 -14.59 -6.36 -12.47
CA ASN A 273 -14.89 -7.29 -13.57
C ASN A 273 -16.39 -7.47 -13.84
N GLY A 274 -17.26 -6.72 -13.14
CA GLY A 274 -18.72 -6.79 -13.28
C GLY A 274 -19.39 -7.88 -12.43
N ALA A 275 -18.62 -8.69 -11.70
CA ALA A 275 -19.18 -9.76 -10.88
C ALA A 275 -19.78 -9.22 -9.57
N SER A 276 -20.94 -9.76 -9.20
CA SER A 276 -21.58 -9.53 -7.90
C SER A 276 -21.72 -10.85 -7.14
N ILE A 277 -21.45 -10.83 -5.83
CA ILE A 277 -21.74 -11.96 -4.96
C ILE A 277 -23.25 -12.08 -4.79
N ALA A 278 -23.79 -13.28 -5.00
CA ALA A 278 -25.21 -13.55 -4.80
C ALA A 278 -25.64 -13.27 -3.36
N ALA A 279 -26.90 -12.89 -3.15
CA ALA A 279 -27.43 -12.48 -1.84
C ALA A 279 -27.12 -13.49 -0.71
N ASN A 280 -27.32 -14.79 -0.97
CA ASN A 280 -27.05 -15.87 0.00
C ASN A 280 -25.54 -16.11 0.28
N GLY A 281 -24.65 -15.45 -0.46
CA GLY A 281 -23.20 -15.52 -0.28
C GLY A 281 -22.59 -14.30 0.42
N LEU A 282 -23.39 -13.31 0.82
CA LEU A 282 -22.87 -12.05 1.37
C LEU A 282 -22.39 -12.16 2.82
N THR A 283 -22.89 -13.11 3.59
CA THR A 283 -22.64 -13.23 5.04
C THR A 283 -21.15 -13.15 5.43
N PRO A 284 -20.21 -13.86 4.77
CA PRO A 284 -18.80 -13.77 5.13
C PRO A 284 -18.19 -12.37 4.89
N PHE A 285 -18.72 -11.63 3.91
CA PHE A 285 -18.23 -10.30 3.55
C PHE A 285 -18.82 -9.21 4.46
N ILE A 286 -20.08 -9.38 4.88
CA ILE A 286 -20.70 -8.55 5.91
C ILE A 286 -19.96 -8.72 7.24
N GLN A 287 -19.64 -9.97 7.62
CA GLN A 287 -18.82 -10.23 8.81
C GLN A 287 -17.43 -9.59 8.69
N ALA A 288 -16.78 -9.68 7.53
CA ALA A 288 -15.48 -9.03 7.33
C ALA A 288 -15.56 -7.50 7.47
N ALA A 289 -16.63 -6.86 6.98
CA ALA A 289 -16.89 -5.43 7.17
C ALA A 289 -17.17 -5.09 8.64
N LYS A 290 -17.92 -5.92 9.34
CA LYS A 290 -18.14 -5.81 10.79
C LYS A 290 -16.81 -5.86 11.53
N ASP A 291 -15.98 -6.86 11.26
CA ASP A 291 -14.68 -7.04 11.92
C ASP A 291 -13.72 -5.88 11.61
N GLN A 292 -13.80 -5.31 10.39
CA GLN A 292 -13.07 -4.11 10.01
C GLN A 292 -13.47 -2.92 10.89
N ILE A 293 -14.78 -2.67 11.05
CA ILE A 293 -15.29 -1.60 11.92
C ILE A 293 -14.90 -1.85 13.38
N ASP A 294 -15.08 -3.07 13.88
CA ASP A 294 -14.73 -3.45 15.24
C ASP A 294 -13.22 -3.32 15.52
N PHE A 295 -12.35 -3.54 14.52
CA PHE A 295 -10.94 -3.21 14.66
C PHE A 295 -10.71 -1.72 14.91
N VAL A 296 -11.46 -0.84 14.25
CA VAL A 296 -11.34 0.61 14.38
C VAL A 296 -11.89 1.12 15.72
N ILE A 297 -13.11 0.71 16.10
CA ILE A 297 -13.85 1.32 17.21
C ILE A 297 -14.14 0.38 18.40
N GLY A 298 -13.87 -0.91 18.28
CA GLY A 298 -14.23 -1.91 19.29
C GLY A 298 -13.51 -1.68 20.62
N ASP A 299 -14.23 -1.88 21.72
CA ASP A 299 -13.67 -1.92 23.08
C ASP A 299 -12.72 -3.13 23.20
N PRO A 300 -11.41 -2.92 23.49
CA PRO A 300 -10.44 -4.00 23.50
C PRO A 300 -10.67 -5.06 24.58
N VAL A 301 -11.50 -4.78 25.60
CA VAL A 301 -11.83 -5.75 26.66
C VAL A 301 -12.97 -6.68 26.22
N LYS A 302 -13.84 -6.22 25.33
CA LYS A 302 -15.09 -6.93 24.95
C LYS A 302 -15.10 -7.43 23.53
N ASN A 303 -14.24 -6.90 22.67
CA ASN A 303 -14.21 -7.19 21.24
C ASN A 303 -12.83 -7.69 20.81
N ALA A 304 -12.80 -8.85 20.13
CA ALA A 304 -11.55 -9.48 19.69
C ALA A 304 -10.76 -8.61 18.70
N MET A 305 -11.43 -7.86 17.81
CA MET A 305 -10.76 -6.97 16.86
C MET A 305 -10.25 -5.71 17.55
N GLY A 306 -10.98 -5.19 18.54
CA GLY A 306 -10.48 -4.16 19.44
C GLY A 306 -9.23 -4.61 20.21
N ALA A 307 -9.23 -5.85 20.72
CA ALA A 307 -8.07 -6.44 21.39
C ALA A 307 -6.89 -6.59 20.42
N LYS A 308 -7.15 -6.95 19.16
CA LYS A 308 -6.13 -7.02 18.11
C LYS A 308 -5.51 -5.64 17.83
N ARG A 309 -6.32 -4.58 17.73
CA ARG A 309 -5.82 -3.19 17.60
C ARG A 309 -4.95 -2.80 18.80
N ALA A 310 -5.38 -3.13 20.01
CA ALA A 310 -4.62 -2.88 21.24
C ALA A 310 -3.26 -3.59 21.26
N ALA A 311 -3.23 -4.87 20.86
CA ALA A 311 -2.01 -5.67 20.77
C ALA A 311 -1.01 -5.12 19.73
N LEU A 312 -1.50 -4.40 18.72
CA LEU A 312 -0.68 -3.70 17.73
C LEU A 312 -0.23 -2.29 18.18
N GLY A 313 -0.45 -1.95 19.46
CA GLY A 313 0.06 -0.72 20.07
C GLY A 313 -0.93 0.45 20.12
N HIS A 314 -2.20 0.23 19.76
CA HIS A 314 -3.22 1.29 19.82
C HIS A 314 -4.49 0.85 20.57
N PRO A 315 -4.50 0.88 21.92
CA PRO A 315 -5.64 0.38 22.70
C PRO A 315 -6.89 1.26 22.57
N ALA A 316 -6.75 2.57 22.44
CA ALA A 316 -7.88 3.48 22.26
C ALA A 316 -8.60 3.22 20.93
N PRO A 317 -9.94 3.31 20.87
CA PRO A 317 -10.66 3.30 19.61
C PRO A 317 -10.34 4.57 18.81
N PHE A 318 -10.27 4.45 17.48
CA PHE A 318 -10.16 5.61 16.60
C PHE A 318 -11.54 6.27 16.41
N THR A 319 -11.54 7.51 15.90
CA THR A 319 -12.78 8.13 15.42
C THR A 319 -13.26 7.43 14.15
N LEU A 320 -14.54 7.09 14.06
CA LEU A 320 -15.18 6.61 12.83
C LEU A 320 -16.66 7.01 12.83
N ASN A 321 -16.97 8.07 12.09
CA ASN A 321 -18.35 8.57 11.96
C ASN A 321 -19.01 8.11 10.66
N PHE A 322 -18.20 7.78 9.64
CA PHE A 322 -18.66 7.50 8.29
C PHE A 322 -18.04 6.21 7.75
N VAL A 323 -18.91 5.34 7.22
CA VAL A 323 -18.50 4.14 6.48
C VAL A 323 -19.16 4.17 5.12
N GLU A 324 -18.35 4.06 4.07
CA GLU A 324 -18.84 3.97 2.70
C GLU A 324 -19.00 2.50 2.30
N VAL A 325 -20.16 2.15 1.73
CA VAL A 325 -20.52 0.75 1.46
C VAL A 325 -20.33 0.47 -0.03
N GLY A 326 -19.12 0.06 -0.39
CA GLY A 326 -18.71 -0.20 -1.76
C GLY A 326 -17.97 0.97 -2.39
N ASN A 327 -18.03 1.06 -3.72
CA ASN A 327 -17.48 2.13 -4.54
C ASN A 327 -18.11 2.08 -5.93
N GLU A 328 -18.61 3.22 -6.41
CA GLU A 328 -19.19 3.37 -7.75
C GLU A 328 -20.19 2.26 -8.11
N ASP A 329 -21.03 1.86 -7.15
CA ASP A 329 -22.01 0.80 -7.34
C ASP A 329 -23.15 1.19 -8.30
N PHE A 330 -23.16 2.43 -8.79
CA PHE A 330 -23.95 2.84 -9.97
C PHE A 330 -23.59 2.04 -11.24
N PHE A 331 -22.43 1.37 -11.29
CA PHE A 331 -22.10 0.40 -12.34
C PHE A 331 -22.77 -0.98 -12.16
N SER A 332 -23.44 -1.21 -11.04
CA SER A 332 -23.95 -2.52 -10.64
C SER A 332 -25.48 -2.53 -10.51
N SER A 333 -26.14 -3.45 -11.22
CA SER A 333 -27.59 -3.66 -11.08
C SER A 333 -27.98 -4.38 -9.78
N THR A 334 -27.02 -4.83 -8.99
CA THR A 334 -27.24 -5.66 -7.79
C THR A 334 -27.16 -4.87 -6.49
N TYR A 335 -26.86 -3.56 -6.54
CA TYR A 335 -26.59 -2.78 -5.34
C TYR A 335 -27.76 -2.74 -4.36
N ASN A 336 -29.01 -2.81 -4.84
CA ASN A 336 -30.19 -2.76 -3.97
C ASN A 336 -30.19 -3.84 -2.88
N TYR A 337 -29.99 -5.12 -3.24
CA TYR A 337 -29.94 -6.19 -2.21
C TYR A 337 -28.63 -6.16 -1.43
N ARG A 338 -27.50 -5.81 -2.06
CA ARG A 338 -26.22 -5.74 -1.35
C ARG A 338 -26.25 -4.64 -0.28
N TRP A 339 -26.74 -3.46 -0.61
CA TRP A 339 -26.99 -2.38 0.34
C TRP A 339 -27.92 -2.82 1.47
N SER A 340 -29.06 -3.44 1.13
CA SER A 340 -30.02 -3.91 2.13
C SER A 340 -29.40 -4.91 3.11
N GLU A 341 -28.62 -5.86 2.62
CA GLU A 341 -27.97 -6.86 3.46
C GLU A 341 -26.83 -6.24 4.29
N PHE A 342 -25.94 -5.45 3.68
CA PHE A 342 -24.83 -4.82 4.41
C PHE A 342 -25.34 -3.81 5.44
N VAL A 343 -26.11 -2.81 5.02
CA VAL A 343 -26.55 -1.73 5.93
C VAL A 343 -27.63 -2.22 6.87
N GLY A 344 -28.51 -3.12 6.46
CA GLY A 344 -29.50 -3.73 7.34
C GLY A 344 -28.87 -4.45 8.54
N ASN A 345 -27.73 -5.11 8.36
CA ASN A 345 -26.98 -5.74 9.45
C ASN A 345 -26.09 -4.73 10.20
N LEU A 346 -25.29 -3.94 9.48
CA LEU A 346 -24.29 -3.07 10.11
C LEU A 346 -24.91 -1.90 10.88
N SER A 347 -26.02 -1.32 10.41
CA SER A 347 -26.64 -0.18 11.09
C SER A 347 -27.31 -0.53 12.42
N VAL A 348 -27.70 -1.80 12.61
CA VAL A 348 -28.24 -2.29 13.88
C VAL A 348 -27.15 -2.34 14.94
N GLU A 349 -25.94 -2.76 14.58
CA GLU A 349 -24.82 -2.88 15.50
C GLU A 349 -24.08 -1.56 15.71
N TYR A 350 -24.03 -0.71 14.67
CA TYR A 350 -23.32 0.55 14.66
C TYR A 350 -24.24 1.74 14.40
N PRO A 351 -25.26 1.99 15.27
CA PRO A 351 -26.30 2.99 15.02
C PRO A 351 -25.80 4.45 15.00
N LYS A 352 -24.55 4.69 15.42
CA LYS A 352 -23.91 6.02 15.39
C LYS A 352 -23.11 6.28 14.12
N ILE A 353 -22.82 5.24 13.32
CA ILE A 353 -22.11 5.39 12.05
C ILE A 353 -23.12 5.78 10.98
N LYS A 354 -22.78 6.78 10.18
CA LYS A 354 -23.51 7.13 8.97
C LYS A 354 -22.96 6.32 7.80
N PHE A 355 -23.82 5.49 7.21
CA PHE A 355 -23.47 4.70 6.03
C PHE A 355 -23.71 5.50 4.75
N ILE A 356 -22.69 5.55 3.88
CA ILE A 356 -22.71 6.29 2.61
C ILE A 356 -22.97 5.31 1.46
N ALA A 357 -23.99 5.59 0.67
CA ALA A 357 -24.34 4.83 -0.53
C ALA A 357 -23.56 5.32 -1.75
N THR A 358 -23.19 4.39 -2.63
CA THR A 358 -22.34 4.63 -3.82
C THR A 358 -23.07 4.35 -5.15
N GLY A 359 -24.37 4.06 -5.08
CA GLY A 359 -25.25 3.93 -6.23
C GLY A 359 -25.67 5.27 -6.81
N THR A 360 -26.42 5.25 -7.91
CA THR A 360 -27.04 6.48 -8.44
C THR A 360 -28.02 7.03 -7.41
N THR A 361 -27.86 8.31 -7.06
CA THR A 361 -28.67 8.96 -6.02
C THR A 361 -30.16 8.73 -6.25
N PHE A 362 -30.82 8.13 -5.26
CA PHE A 362 -32.27 7.84 -5.22
C PHE A 362 -32.82 6.89 -6.30
N ASN A 363 -32.01 6.36 -7.22
CA ASN A 363 -32.50 5.51 -8.30
C ASN A 363 -31.59 4.29 -8.57
N PRO A 364 -32.03 3.06 -8.26
CA PRO A 364 -33.30 2.72 -7.61
C PRO A 364 -33.35 3.22 -6.16
N PRO A 365 -34.54 3.35 -5.54
CA PRO A 365 -34.63 3.56 -4.11
C PRO A 365 -33.94 2.41 -3.37
N LEU A 366 -33.20 2.72 -2.31
CA LEU A 366 -32.49 1.76 -1.48
C LEU A 366 -33.19 1.61 -0.12
N THR A 367 -33.17 0.39 0.41
CA THR A 367 -33.71 0.07 1.74
C THR A 367 -32.59 -0.59 2.55
N PRO A 368 -32.28 -0.11 3.78
CA PRO A 368 -32.81 1.09 4.43
C PRO A 368 -32.46 2.37 3.65
N ASN A 369 -33.22 3.45 3.85
CA ASN A 369 -32.96 4.71 3.12
C ASN A 369 -31.57 5.27 3.48
N PRO A 370 -30.69 5.57 2.51
CA PRO A 370 -29.36 6.08 2.81
C PRO A 370 -29.37 7.45 3.49
N GLN A 371 -28.57 7.60 4.53
CA GLN A 371 -28.36 8.87 5.22
C GLN A 371 -27.41 9.79 4.44
N ALA A 372 -26.51 9.20 3.66
CA ALA A 372 -25.56 9.91 2.82
C ALA A 372 -25.36 9.19 1.48
N TRP A 373 -25.00 9.97 0.46
CA TRP A 373 -24.64 9.47 -0.87
C TRP A 373 -23.26 10.02 -1.27
N ASP A 374 -22.45 9.18 -1.90
CA ASP A 374 -21.24 9.59 -2.59
C ASP A 374 -21.56 9.91 -4.05
N VAL A 375 -21.10 11.08 -4.51
CA VAL A 375 -21.28 11.61 -5.86
C VAL A 375 -19.91 11.84 -6.47
N HIS A 376 -19.71 11.29 -7.66
CA HIS A 376 -18.47 11.41 -8.40
C HIS A 376 -18.71 12.21 -9.69
N VAL A 377 -17.85 13.20 -9.96
CA VAL A 377 -17.91 13.97 -11.20
C VAL A 377 -16.54 14.32 -11.78
N TYR A 378 -16.29 13.77 -12.97
CA TYR A 378 -15.14 14.12 -13.77
C TYR A 378 -15.61 14.83 -15.04
N GLN A 379 -15.27 16.10 -15.19
CA GLN A 379 -15.86 16.96 -16.23
C GLN A 379 -14.89 18.03 -16.75
N THR A 380 -15.36 18.93 -17.60
CA THR A 380 -14.58 20.10 -18.07
C THR A 380 -14.67 21.27 -17.08
N PRO A 381 -13.70 22.21 -17.07
CA PRO A 381 -13.79 23.43 -16.26
C PRO A 381 -15.08 24.21 -16.49
N GLN A 382 -15.54 24.31 -17.75
CA GLN A 382 -16.78 25.00 -18.10
C GLN A 382 -18.01 24.34 -17.47
N TRP A 383 -18.05 23.00 -17.43
CA TRP A 383 -19.14 22.28 -16.79
C TRP A 383 -19.20 22.60 -15.29
N PHE A 384 -18.07 22.62 -14.59
CA PHE A 384 -18.04 22.98 -13.16
C PHE A 384 -18.57 24.40 -12.92
N ALA A 385 -18.16 25.37 -13.74
CA ALA A 385 -18.67 26.74 -13.64
C ALA A 385 -20.18 26.84 -13.90
N GLN A 386 -20.71 26.06 -14.86
CA GLN A 386 -22.14 26.05 -15.19
C GLN A 386 -23.01 25.30 -14.18
N ASN A 387 -22.42 24.36 -13.44
CA ASN A 387 -23.13 23.50 -12.49
C ASN A 387 -22.82 23.87 -11.03
N SER A 388 -22.38 25.10 -10.75
CA SER A 388 -22.13 25.58 -9.39
C SER A 388 -23.36 25.59 -8.49
N PHE A 389 -24.56 25.45 -9.06
CA PHE A 389 -25.86 25.40 -8.38
C PHE A 389 -26.48 23.98 -8.38
N ILE A 390 -25.69 22.93 -8.64
CA ILE A 390 -26.21 21.55 -8.80
C ILE A 390 -27.03 21.09 -7.59
N TYR A 391 -26.65 21.51 -6.38
CA TYR A 391 -27.29 21.10 -5.12
C TYR A 391 -28.36 22.08 -4.59
N ASP A 392 -28.60 23.21 -5.24
CA ASP A 392 -29.51 24.26 -4.75
C ASP A 392 -30.97 23.79 -4.70
N GLY A 393 -31.39 23.00 -5.70
CA GLY A 393 -32.74 22.45 -5.79
C GLY A 393 -32.95 21.14 -5.02
N PHE A 394 -31.90 20.58 -4.40
CA PHE A 394 -32.01 19.31 -3.68
C PHE A 394 -32.83 19.49 -2.40
N GLU A 395 -33.69 18.53 -2.08
CA GLU A 395 -34.49 18.58 -0.86
C GLU A 395 -33.61 18.65 0.40
N ARG A 396 -34.07 19.40 1.42
CA ARG A 396 -33.43 19.47 2.74
C ARG A 396 -34.14 18.56 3.72
N ASN A 397 -34.16 17.27 3.41
CA ASN A 397 -34.88 16.22 4.14
C ASN A 397 -33.98 15.40 5.10
N GLY A 398 -32.73 15.85 5.30
CA GLY A 398 -31.74 15.21 6.18
C GLY A 398 -30.73 14.31 5.48
N THR A 399 -30.90 14.02 4.18
CA THR A 399 -29.87 13.36 3.36
C THR A 399 -28.65 14.26 3.17
N ILE A 400 -27.47 13.68 3.30
CA ILE A 400 -26.17 14.35 3.10
C ILE A 400 -25.56 13.88 1.77
N TYR A 401 -24.84 14.77 1.08
CA TYR A 401 -24.10 14.42 -0.13
C TYR A 401 -22.61 14.62 0.13
N PHE A 402 -21.85 13.61 -0.23
CA PHE A 402 -20.40 13.64 -0.23
C PHE A 402 -19.95 13.67 -1.69
N GLU A 403 -19.31 14.76 -2.12
CA GLU A 403 -18.65 14.81 -3.42
C GLU A 403 -17.28 14.11 -3.29
N GLY A 404 -17.28 12.77 -3.29
CA GLY A 404 -16.11 11.97 -2.92
C GLY A 404 -15.02 11.90 -3.96
N GLU A 405 -15.36 12.14 -5.24
CA GLU A 405 -14.39 12.30 -6.33
C GLU A 405 -14.85 13.38 -7.29
N TYR A 406 -14.09 14.47 -7.41
CA TYR A 406 -14.34 15.47 -8.45
C TYR A 406 -13.06 16.07 -9.00
N ALA A 407 -13.00 16.23 -10.32
CA ALA A 407 -11.92 16.99 -10.96
C ALA A 407 -12.32 17.49 -12.35
N ALA A 408 -11.83 18.68 -12.69
CA ALA A 408 -11.74 19.11 -14.08
C ALA A 408 -10.60 18.37 -14.77
N ILE A 409 -10.93 17.52 -15.74
CA ILE A 409 -9.96 16.58 -16.30
C ILE A 409 -9.65 16.78 -17.78
N SER A 410 -10.48 17.53 -18.50
CA SER A 410 -10.37 17.69 -19.94
C SER A 410 -10.92 19.03 -20.39
N THR A 411 -10.40 19.57 -21.48
CA THR A 411 -11.04 20.68 -22.21
C THR A 411 -12.07 20.19 -23.22
N ASN A 412 -12.14 18.87 -23.46
CA ASN A 412 -13.00 18.25 -24.46
C ASN A 412 -14.18 17.53 -23.80
N SER A 413 -15.35 18.18 -23.80
CA SER A 413 -16.59 17.64 -23.22
C SER A 413 -17.11 16.39 -23.92
N SER A 414 -16.73 16.17 -25.20
CA SER A 414 -17.12 14.99 -25.97
C SER A 414 -16.17 13.80 -25.76
N ASN A 415 -15.03 14.02 -25.10
CA ASN A 415 -14.04 12.98 -24.83
C ASN A 415 -13.24 13.29 -23.56
N LEU A 416 -13.89 13.18 -22.41
CA LEU A 416 -13.31 13.51 -21.11
C LEU A 416 -12.09 12.64 -20.75
N PHE A 417 -12.11 11.38 -21.16
CA PHE A 417 -11.08 10.38 -20.85
C PHE A 417 -10.12 10.10 -22.01
N GLY A 418 -10.06 11.01 -22.98
CA GLY A 418 -9.13 10.91 -24.12
C GLY A 418 -7.66 11.05 -23.72
N THR A 419 -6.79 11.07 -24.72
CA THR A 419 -5.36 11.34 -24.54
C THR A 419 -5.09 12.84 -24.31
N PRO A 420 -3.89 13.22 -23.83
CA PRO A 420 -3.54 14.64 -23.73
C PRO A 420 -3.66 15.41 -25.05
N ALA A 421 -3.35 14.78 -26.18
CA ALA A 421 -3.54 15.36 -27.51
C ALA A 421 -5.02 15.62 -27.85
N GLN A 422 -5.95 14.96 -27.16
CA GLN A 422 -7.40 15.11 -27.34
C GLN A 422 -8.04 16.02 -26.28
N GLY A 423 -7.24 16.72 -25.47
CA GLY A 423 -7.70 17.70 -24.48
C GLY A 423 -7.63 17.24 -23.02
N ARG A 424 -7.21 16.00 -22.74
CA ARG A 424 -7.02 15.51 -21.37
C ARG A 424 -5.88 16.24 -20.66
N PHE A 425 -6.09 16.69 -19.43
CA PHE A 425 -5.00 17.22 -18.63
C PHE A 425 -4.06 16.12 -18.15
N THR A 426 -2.76 16.34 -18.32
CA THR A 426 -1.71 15.44 -17.79
C THR A 426 -1.77 15.39 -16.27
N PHE A 427 -2.00 16.55 -15.65
CA PHE A 427 -2.27 16.71 -14.24
C PHE A 427 -3.47 17.65 -14.12
N PRO A 428 -4.59 17.23 -13.50
CA PRO A 428 -5.67 18.15 -13.17
C PRO A 428 -5.08 19.31 -12.35
N THR A 429 -5.26 20.54 -12.82
CA THR A 429 -4.81 21.73 -12.09
C THR A 429 -6.00 22.33 -11.38
N MET A 430 -5.88 22.57 -10.08
CA MET A 430 -6.80 23.43 -9.35
C MET A 430 -6.47 24.87 -9.74
N GLN A 431 -7.10 25.38 -10.80
CA GLN A 431 -7.10 26.81 -11.08
C GLN A 431 -8.31 27.43 -10.39
N SER A 432 -8.10 28.18 -9.32
CA SER A 432 -9.04 29.22 -8.91
C SER A 432 -8.65 30.49 -9.67
N THR A 433 -9.52 30.98 -10.54
CA THR A 433 -9.43 32.35 -11.05
C THR A 433 -10.05 33.33 -10.08
#